data_AF-A0A923TPT6-F1
#
_entry.id   AF-A0A923TPT6-F1
#
_cell.length_a   1.000
_cell.length_b   1.000
_cell.length_c   1.000
_cell.angle_alpha   90.00
_cell.angle_beta   90.00
_cell.angle_gamma   90.00
#
_symmetry.space_group_name_H-M   'P 1'
#
loop_
_entity.id
_entity.type
_entity.pdbx_description
1 polymer ?
#
loop_
_entity_poly.entity_id
_entity_poly.type
_entity_poly.pdbx_seq_one_letter_code
_entity_poly.pdbx_strand_id
1 'polypeptide(L)'
;MTQSTPPLLSMARIPKILHQTYSDKSLAAEVAANMKKLIGQNPGWTHAFYDDKDRFDFIRSHYDLRVLTAYNRINPMYGAARADFFRYLLIYKVGGVYIDLKSGASKSLDEITANHQYLLSNWDNGPTGVNPGYGMHFSNLPRGEFQQWHVAAVPGHPFLKAVIDRVLGNIESYTVERFGVGFGGVLHTTGPVPYTLAILPLVNTAEHHYQTTNQQMGFIYNMLTAEHRNLMHTDRRPHYVTL
;
A
#
# COMPACT_ATOMS: atom_id res chain seq x y z
N MET A 1 50.49 -11.88 4.07
CA MET A 1 49.19 -11.69 4.76
C MET A 1 48.49 -10.51 4.12
N THR A 2 47.55 -10.75 3.22
CA THR A 2 46.72 -9.71 2.61
C THR A 2 45.28 -10.02 2.97
N GLN A 3 44.77 -9.35 4.00
CA GLN A 3 43.35 -9.40 4.32
C GLN A 3 42.60 -8.66 3.21
N SER A 4 41.90 -9.41 2.37
CA SER A 4 40.91 -8.84 1.46
C SER A 4 39.70 -8.40 2.29
N THR A 5 39.50 -7.09 2.40
CA THR A 5 38.25 -6.51 2.92
C THR A 5 37.08 -7.09 2.12
N PRO A 6 36.05 -7.67 2.76
CA PRO A 6 34.88 -8.14 2.04
C PRO A 6 34.22 -6.93 1.35
N PRO A 7 33.71 -7.07 0.12
CA PRO A 7 32.98 -5.98 -0.52
C PRO A 7 31.81 -5.60 0.38
N LEU A 8 31.64 -4.31 0.64
CA LEU A 8 30.44 -3.76 1.28
C LEU A 8 29.23 -4.35 0.56
N LEU A 9 28.51 -5.25 1.22
CA LEU A 9 27.20 -5.71 0.77
C LEU A 9 26.41 -4.45 0.43
N SER A 10 26.09 -4.27 -0.86
CA SER A 10 25.13 -3.28 -1.30
C SER A 10 23.81 -3.64 -0.62
N MET A 11 23.55 -3.06 0.56
CA MET A 11 22.27 -3.18 1.25
C MET A 11 21.22 -2.73 0.25
N ALA A 12 20.31 -3.62 -0.15
CA ALA A 12 19.25 -3.29 -1.08
C ALA A 12 18.48 -2.09 -0.50
N ARG A 13 18.30 -1.02 -1.28
CA ARG A 13 17.58 0.19 -0.86
C ARG A 13 16.28 0.30 -1.62
N ILE A 14 15.25 0.85 -0.99
CA ILE A 14 13.98 1.16 -1.65
C ILE A 14 14.28 2.02 -2.91
N PRO A 15 13.93 1.54 -4.12
CA PRO A 15 14.11 2.30 -5.35
C PRO A 15 13.42 3.68 -5.32
N LYS A 16 14.01 4.68 -5.98
CA LYS A 16 13.44 6.04 -6.05
C LYS A 16 12.30 6.17 -7.07
N ILE A 17 11.25 5.37 -6.87
CA ILE A 17 10.05 5.37 -7.71
C ILE A 17 8.83 5.59 -6.82
N LEU A 18 8.07 6.64 -7.09
CA LEU A 18 6.78 6.93 -6.47
C LEU A 18 5.66 6.40 -7.35
N HIS A 19 4.89 5.46 -6.83
CA HIS A 19 3.77 4.82 -7.50
C HIS A 19 2.44 5.33 -6.95
N GLN A 20 1.52 5.69 -7.83
CA GLN A 20 0.13 6.03 -7.48
C GLN A 20 -0.83 5.46 -8.52
N THR A 21 -2.07 5.18 -8.14
CA THR A 21 -3.06 4.63 -9.08
C THR A 21 -4.44 5.25 -8.88
N TYR A 22 -5.21 5.24 -9.96
CA TYR A 22 -6.62 5.59 -9.97
C TYR A 22 -7.38 4.74 -10.99
N SER A 23 -8.71 4.87 -11.07
CA SER A 23 -9.50 4.18 -12.10
C SER A 23 -9.13 4.67 -13.50
N ASP A 24 -8.93 5.97 -13.67
CA ASP A 24 -8.56 6.60 -14.93
C ASP A 24 -7.58 7.78 -14.72
N LYS A 25 -7.23 8.46 -15.81
CA LYS A 25 -6.30 9.61 -15.77
C LYS A 25 -6.96 10.96 -15.49
N SER A 26 -8.28 11.00 -15.35
CA SER A 26 -9.05 12.21 -15.08
C SER A 26 -9.13 12.46 -13.57
N LEU A 27 -8.17 13.25 -13.08
CA LEU A 27 -8.14 13.61 -11.66
C LEU A 27 -8.89 14.91 -11.41
N ALA A 28 -9.65 14.95 -10.31
CA ALA A 28 -10.15 16.20 -9.76
C ALA A 28 -8.97 17.16 -9.47
N ALA A 29 -9.19 18.46 -9.65
CA ALA A 29 -8.13 19.47 -9.58
C ALA A 29 -7.33 19.43 -8.26
N GLU A 30 -8.00 19.21 -7.13
CA GLU A 30 -7.33 19.12 -5.83
C GLU A 30 -6.47 17.85 -5.70
N VAL A 31 -6.92 16.72 -6.23
CA VAL A 31 -6.15 15.46 -6.25
C VAL A 31 -4.92 15.62 -7.15
N ALA A 32 -5.08 16.23 -8.32
CA ALA A 32 -3.98 16.56 -9.21
C ALA A 32 -2.97 17.53 -8.58
N ALA A 33 -3.45 18.53 -7.83
CA ALA A 33 -2.61 19.48 -7.10
C ALA A 33 -1.83 18.78 -5.96
N ASN A 34 -2.47 17.89 -5.21
CA ASN A 34 -1.80 17.08 -4.19
C ASN A 34 -0.70 16.19 -4.79
N MET A 35 -1.02 15.48 -5.88
CA MET A 35 -0.05 14.67 -6.62
C MET A 35 1.14 15.53 -7.09
N LYS A 36 0.89 16.69 -7.70
CA LYS A 36 1.94 17.61 -8.15
C LYS A 36 2.82 18.11 -6.99
N LYS A 37 2.22 18.40 -5.83
CA LYS A 37 2.95 18.79 -4.61
C LYS A 37 3.90 17.69 -4.15
N LEU A 38 3.40 16.45 -4.06
CA LEU A 38 4.20 15.30 -3.64
C LEU A 38 5.37 15.04 -4.62
N ILE A 39 5.13 15.16 -5.93
CA ILE A 39 6.20 15.05 -6.94
C ILE A 39 7.24 16.17 -6.76
N GLY A 40 6.78 17.43 -6.61
CA GLY A 40 7.66 18.58 -6.44
C GLY A 40 8.51 18.54 -5.16
N GLN A 41 8.03 17.90 -4.10
CA GLN A 41 8.78 17.66 -2.86
C GLN A 41 9.90 16.62 -3.00
N ASN A 42 9.94 15.87 -4.11
CA ASN A 42 10.83 14.73 -4.31
C ASN A 42 11.63 14.85 -5.62
N PRO A 43 12.43 15.92 -5.80
CA PRO A 43 13.25 16.08 -7.00
C PRO A 43 14.23 14.90 -7.11
N GLY A 44 14.18 14.17 -8.21
CA GLY A 44 15.00 12.97 -8.44
C GLY A 44 14.28 11.64 -8.24
N TRP A 45 13.00 11.65 -7.84
CA TRP A 45 12.14 10.47 -7.86
C TRP A 45 11.41 10.36 -9.19
N THR A 46 11.33 9.14 -9.74
CA THR A 46 10.44 8.86 -10.87
C THR A 46 9.02 8.73 -10.37
N HIS A 47 8.08 9.47 -10.95
CA HIS A 47 6.65 9.28 -10.69
C HIS A 47 6.04 8.35 -11.74
N ALA A 48 5.36 7.31 -11.28
CA ALA A 48 4.63 6.36 -12.12
C ALA A 48 3.17 6.32 -11.69
N PHE A 49 2.28 6.69 -12.61
CA PHE A 49 0.84 6.76 -12.37
C PHE A 49 0.11 5.72 -13.21
N TYR A 50 -0.73 4.89 -12.59
CA TYR A 50 -1.37 3.73 -13.21
C TYR A 50 -2.90 3.87 -13.21
N ASP A 51 -3.54 3.73 -14.36
CA ASP A 51 -5.00 3.57 -14.44
C ASP A 51 -5.44 2.08 -14.42
N ASP A 52 -6.73 1.78 -14.59
CA ASP A 52 -7.26 0.42 -14.69
C ASP A 52 -6.53 -0.44 -15.75
N LYS A 53 -6.23 0.15 -16.91
CA LYS A 53 -5.59 -0.54 -18.03
C LYS A 53 -4.12 -0.80 -17.71
N ASP A 54 -3.40 0.19 -17.19
CA ASP A 54 -2.01 0.04 -16.80
C ASP A 54 -1.83 -1.04 -15.73
N ARG A 55 -2.74 -1.11 -14.75
CA ARG A 55 -2.73 -2.17 -13.72
C ARG A 55 -2.88 -3.56 -14.33
N PHE A 56 -3.83 -3.72 -15.25
CA PHE A 56 -4.05 -4.97 -15.94
C PHE A 56 -2.82 -5.38 -16.78
N ASP A 57 -2.29 -4.45 -17.59
CA ASP A 57 -1.14 -4.71 -18.45
C ASP A 57 0.12 -5.02 -17.66
N PHE A 58 0.34 -4.35 -16.53
CA PHE A 58 1.44 -4.66 -15.62
C PHE A 58 1.33 -6.10 -15.08
N ILE A 59 0.17 -6.49 -14.56
CA ILE A 59 -0.02 -7.84 -14.01
C ILE A 59 0.15 -8.89 -15.10
N ARG A 60 -0.47 -8.69 -16.26
CA ARG A 60 -0.37 -9.59 -17.42
C ARG A 60 1.07 -9.78 -17.90
N SER A 61 1.90 -8.74 -17.80
CA SER A 61 3.29 -8.77 -18.31
C SER A 61 4.30 -9.30 -17.31
N HIS A 62 4.00 -9.29 -16.00
CA HIS A 62 4.97 -9.60 -14.95
C HIS A 62 4.64 -10.83 -14.10
N TYR A 63 3.42 -11.32 -14.16
CA TYR A 63 2.92 -12.42 -13.36
C TYR A 63 2.28 -13.52 -14.20
N ASP A 64 2.12 -14.69 -13.59
CA ASP A 64 1.52 -15.85 -14.24
C ASP A 64 -0.02 -15.74 -14.38
N LEU A 65 -0.59 -16.74 -15.03
CA LEU A 65 -2.03 -16.80 -15.25
C LEU A 65 -2.82 -16.88 -13.93
N ARG A 66 -2.28 -17.50 -12.88
CA ARG A 66 -2.97 -17.63 -11.58
C ARG A 66 -3.21 -16.26 -10.97
N VAL A 67 -2.18 -15.42 -10.92
CA VAL A 67 -2.29 -14.04 -10.40
C VAL A 67 -3.23 -13.20 -11.24
N LEU A 68 -3.11 -13.27 -12.58
CA LEU A 68 -3.97 -12.51 -13.48
C LEU A 68 -5.44 -12.95 -13.34
N THR A 69 -5.71 -14.25 -13.24
CA THR A 69 -7.05 -14.79 -13.00
C THR A 69 -7.61 -14.31 -11.66
N ALA A 70 -6.83 -14.33 -10.59
CA ALA A 70 -7.26 -13.82 -9.29
C ALA A 70 -7.61 -12.32 -9.36
N TYR A 71 -6.78 -11.50 -10.02
CA TYR A 71 -7.08 -10.08 -10.22
C TYR A 71 -8.38 -9.86 -11.01
N ASN A 72 -8.63 -10.66 -12.04
CA ASN A 72 -9.86 -10.58 -12.85
C ASN A 72 -11.11 -11.11 -12.14
N ARG A 73 -10.96 -11.94 -11.09
CA ARG A 73 -12.09 -12.36 -10.23
C ARG A 73 -12.62 -11.25 -9.34
N ILE A 74 -11.79 -10.25 -9.00
CA ILE A 74 -12.23 -9.10 -8.20
C ILE A 74 -13.15 -8.23 -9.06
N ASN A 75 -14.42 -8.09 -8.65
CA ASN A 75 -15.41 -7.28 -9.36
C ASN A 75 -14.86 -5.85 -9.63
N PRO A 76 -14.90 -5.35 -10.89
CA PRO A 76 -14.37 -4.03 -11.25
C PRO A 76 -14.94 -2.84 -10.47
N MET A 77 -16.11 -2.99 -9.83
CA MET A 77 -16.68 -1.97 -8.96
C MET A 77 -15.93 -1.84 -7.62
N TYR A 78 -15.25 -2.90 -7.18
CA TYR A 78 -14.42 -2.91 -5.98
C TYR A 78 -13.01 -2.36 -6.29
N GLY A 79 -12.96 -1.10 -6.74
CA GLY A 79 -11.72 -0.43 -7.14
C GLY A 79 -10.65 -0.43 -6.03
N ALA A 80 -11.07 -0.31 -4.77
CA ALA A 80 -10.18 -0.38 -3.60
C ALA A 80 -9.50 -1.75 -3.48
N ALA A 81 -10.26 -2.85 -3.57
CA ALA A 81 -9.68 -4.20 -3.49
C ALA A 81 -8.71 -4.49 -4.64
N ARG A 82 -9.03 -4.01 -5.86
CA ARG A 82 -8.12 -4.10 -7.01
C ARG A 82 -6.84 -3.30 -6.79
N ALA A 83 -6.94 -2.11 -6.22
CA ALA A 83 -5.78 -1.28 -5.89
C ALA A 83 -4.92 -1.88 -4.78
N ASP A 84 -5.52 -2.48 -3.74
CA ASP A 84 -4.83 -3.24 -2.71
C ASP A 84 -4.02 -4.38 -3.31
N PHE A 85 -4.63 -5.25 -4.11
CA PHE A 85 -3.88 -6.37 -4.67
C PHE A 85 -2.79 -5.89 -5.65
N PHE A 86 -3.09 -4.89 -6.48
CA PHE A 86 -2.12 -4.31 -7.40
C PHE A 86 -0.91 -3.71 -6.68
N ARG A 87 -1.08 -2.95 -5.58
CA ARG A 87 0.06 -2.28 -4.92
C ARG A 87 1.04 -3.30 -4.34
N TYR A 88 0.54 -4.43 -3.82
CA TYR A 88 1.42 -5.50 -3.32
C TYR A 88 2.22 -6.12 -4.45
N LEU A 89 1.56 -6.46 -5.57
CA LEU A 89 2.20 -7.00 -6.76
C LEU A 89 3.21 -6.03 -7.37
N LEU A 90 2.87 -4.74 -7.44
CA LEU A 90 3.72 -3.70 -7.98
C LEU A 90 5.00 -3.57 -7.15
N ILE A 91 4.86 -3.29 -5.85
CA ILE A 91 6.02 -3.05 -4.99
C ILE A 91 6.85 -4.32 -4.80
N TYR A 92 6.24 -5.51 -4.77
CA TYR A 92 7.03 -6.75 -4.75
C TYR A 92 7.90 -6.90 -6.00
N LYS A 93 7.37 -6.54 -7.18
CA LYS A 93 8.08 -6.73 -8.46
C LYS A 93 9.18 -5.70 -8.68
N VAL A 94 8.89 -4.42 -8.43
CA VAL A 94 9.76 -3.31 -8.84
C VAL A 94 10.28 -2.47 -7.67
N GLY A 95 9.83 -2.75 -6.45
CA GLY A 95 10.14 -1.93 -5.27
C GLY A 95 9.51 -0.54 -5.35
N GLY A 96 10.06 0.39 -4.58
CA GLY A 96 9.67 1.79 -4.58
C GLY A 96 8.70 2.12 -3.46
N VAL A 97 8.00 3.23 -3.61
CA VAL A 97 7.03 3.75 -2.64
C VAL A 97 5.69 3.93 -3.33
N TYR A 98 4.69 3.16 -2.91
CA TYR A 98 3.29 3.38 -3.27
C TYR A 98 2.63 4.27 -2.22
N ILE A 99 1.85 5.28 -2.64
CA ILE A 99 1.06 6.16 -1.77
C ILE A 99 -0.32 6.43 -2.39
N ASP A 100 -1.40 6.19 -1.65
CA ASP A 100 -2.76 6.54 -2.08
C ASP A 100 -2.85 8.02 -2.53
N LEU A 101 -3.61 8.31 -3.58
CA LEU A 101 -3.65 9.64 -4.22
C LEU A 101 -4.07 10.81 -3.32
N LYS A 102 -4.90 10.55 -2.31
CA LYS A 102 -5.33 11.57 -1.33
C LYS A 102 -4.28 11.81 -0.24
N SER A 103 -3.25 10.98 -0.17
CA SER A 103 -2.22 11.01 0.85
C SER A 103 -1.01 11.84 0.40
N GLY A 104 -0.10 12.12 1.32
CA GLY A 104 1.13 12.86 1.04
C GLY A 104 2.23 12.55 2.05
N ALA A 105 3.23 13.42 2.13
CA ALA A 105 4.34 13.29 3.06
C ALA A 105 4.66 14.63 3.72
N SER A 106 5.09 14.59 4.98
CA SER A 106 5.61 15.74 5.74
C SER A 106 7.11 15.93 5.56
N LYS A 107 7.82 14.91 5.06
CA LYS A 107 9.26 14.90 4.76
C LYS A 107 9.48 14.45 3.31
N SER A 108 10.70 14.63 2.80
CA SER A 108 11.07 14.03 1.52
C SER A 108 11.06 12.49 1.62
N LEU A 109 10.74 11.80 0.52
CA LEU A 109 10.82 10.34 0.42
C LEU A 109 12.25 9.84 0.60
N ASP A 110 13.26 10.66 0.27
CA ASP A 110 14.66 10.37 0.58
C ASP A 110 14.88 10.22 2.08
N GLU A 111 14.34 11.13 2.90
CA GLU A 111 14.41 11.02 4.36
C GLU A 111 13.60 9.83 4.91
N ILE A 112 12.40 9.60 4.37
CA ILE A 112 11.50 8.54 4.84
C ILE A 112 12.07 7.15 4.55
N THR A 113 12.73 6.96 3.42
CA THR A 113 13.23 5.66 2.96
C THR A 113 14.71 5.40 3.24
N ALA A 114 15.42 6.38 3.83
CA ALA A 114 16.87 6.37 3.99
C ALA A 114 17.39 5.08 4.66
N ASN A 115 18.07 4.23 3.87
CA ASN A 115 18.69 2.96 4.30
C ASN A 115 17.71 1.91 4.84
N HIS A 116 16.45 1.93 4.39
CA HIS A 116 15.45 0.94 4.79
C HIS A 116 15.10 0.00 3.63
N GLN A 117 14.76 -1.24 3.97
CA GLN A 117 14.28 -2.25 3.02
C GLN A 117 12.77 -2.38 2.96
N TYR A 118 12.09 -2.04 4.06
CA TYR A 118 10.64 -2.08 4.19
C TYR A 118 10.20 -1.06 5.24
N LEU A 119 9.08 -0.38 5.02
CA LEU A 119 8.50 0.54 6.02
C LEU A 119 7.18 -0.01 6.56
N LEU A 120 7.03 0.00 7.87
CA LEU A 120 5.85 -0.48 8.58
C LEU A 120 5.37 0.57 9.59
N SER A 121 4.07 0.85 9.62
CA SER A 121 3.49 1.74 10.63
C SER A 121 2.05 1.37 10.97
N ASN A 122 1.60 1.85 12.14
CA ASN A 122 0.21 1.75 12.59
C ASN A 122 -0.48 3.12 12.53
N TRP A 123 -1.80 3.10 12.75
CA TRP A 123 -2.57 4.31 13.03
C TRP A 123 -2.17 4.91 14.39
N ASP A 124 -2.35 6.23 14.50
CA ASP A 124 -2.16 6.95 15.76
C ASP A 124 -3.36 6.74 16.71
N ASN A 125 -3.41 5.54 17.30
CA ASN A 125 -4.39 5.08 18.31
C ASN A 125 -3.92 5.32 19.76
N GLY A 126 -2.89 6.16 19.98
CA GLY A 126 -2.46 6.51 21.33
C GLY A 126 -3.54 7.25 22.13
N PRO A 127 -3.38 7.42 23.45
CA PRO A 127 -4.35 8.15 24.29
C PRO A 127 -4.67 9.57 23.80
N THR A 128 -3.73 10.21 23.10
CA THR A 128 -3.88 11.54 22.49
C THR A 128 -3.77 11.49 20.97
N GLY A 129 -3.98 10.31 20.38
CA GLY A 129 -3.77 10.08 18.96
C GLY A 129 -4.87 10.67 18.09
N VAL A 130 -4.52 10.99 16.84
CA VAL A 130 -5.45 11.68 15.91
C VAL A 130 -6.38 10.75 15.13
N ASN A 131 -6.26 9.43 15.32
CA ASN A 131 -7.05 8.41 14.61
C ASN A 131 -7.69 7.37 15.55
N PRO A 132 -8.41 7.75 16.62
CA PRO A 132 -8.93 6.80 17.59
C PRO A 132 -9.88 5.78 16.93
N GLY A 133 -9.57 4.49 17.13
CA GLY A 133 -10.36 3.36 16.64
C GLY A 133 -10.04 2.91 15.21
N TYR A 134 -9.17 3.63 14.49
CA TYR A 134 -8.83 3.26 13.11
C TYR A 134 -8.00 1.98 13.10
N GLY A 135 -8.41 1.02 12.27
CA GLY A 135 -7.67 -0.24 12.11
C GLY A 135 -7.68 -1.17 13.33
N MET A 136 -8.60 -0.97 14.28
CA MET A 136 -8.75 -1.81 15.48
C MET A 136 -9.54 -3.09 15.20
N HIS A 137 -9.15 -3.84 14.16
CA HIS A 137 -9.78 -5.11 13.77
C HIS A 137 -9.31 -6.32 14.60
N PHE A 138 -8.28 -6.13 15.42
CA PHE A 138 -7.61 -7.19 16.18
C PHE A 138 -7.66 -6.87 17.67
N SER A 139 -8.37 -7.68 18.45
CA SER A 139 -8.44 -7.51 19.90
C SER A 139 -7.11 -7.77 20.61
N ASN A 140 -6.23 -8.58 20.01
CA ASN A 140 -4.92 -8.94 20.54
C ASN A 140 -3.77 -8.05 20.03
N LEU A 141 -4.05 -7.04 19.19
CA LEU A 141 -3.05 -6.05 18.76
C LEU A 141 -3.43 -4.68 19.31
N PRO A 142 -2.81 -4.21 20.41
CA PRO A 142 -3.23 -2.99 21.09
C PRO A 142 -3.06 -1.72 20.24
N ARG A 143 -2.20 -1.76 19.21
CA ARG A 143 -2.02 -0.66 18.24
C ARG A 143 -2.86 -0.82 16.97
N GLY A 144 -3.64 -1.90 16.89
CA GLY A 144 -4.39 -2.29 15.71
C GLY A 144 -3.52 -2.86 14.59
N GLU A 145 -4.05 -2.81 13.39
CA GLU A 145 -3.44 -3.30 12.17
C GLU A 145 -2.31 -2.40 11.64
N PHE A 146 -1.44 -2.97 10.81
CA PHE A 146 -0.49 -2.18 10.02
C PHE A 146 -1.21 -1.48 8.86
N GLN A 147 -0.75 -0.28 8.55
CA GLN A 147 -1.24 0.51 7.42
C GLN A 147 -0.70 -0.03 6.10
N GLN A 148 -1.56 -0.03 5.08
CA GLN A 148 -1.23 -0.46 3.71
C GLN A 148 -1.54 0.61 2.64
N TRP A 149 -2.20 1.72 3.03
CA TRP A 149 -2.46 2.85 2.14
C TRP A 149 -1.17 3.51 1.61
N HIS A 150 -0.05 3.26 2.28
CA HIS A 150 1.29 3.37 1.74
C HIS A 150 2.01 2.02 1.84
N VAL A 151 2.85 1.70 0.86
CA VAL A 151 3.73 0.52 0.89
C VAL A 151 5.08 0.92 0.31
N ALA A 152 6.15 0.74 1.07
CA ALA A 152 7.50 1.07 0.62
C ALA A 152 8.43 -0.11 0.87
N ALA A 153 9.04 -0.63 -0.19
CA ALA A 153 9.94 -1.78 -0.07
C ALA A 153 10.98 -1.87 -1.18
N VAL A 154 12.02 -2.65 -0.92
CA VAL A 154 12.87 -3.23 -1.97
C VAL A 154 12.08 -4.27 -2.79
N PRO A 155 12.45 -4.49 -4.07
CA PRO A 155 11.91 -5.60 -4.85
C PRO A 155 12.15 -6.94 -4.13
N GLY A 156 11.17 -7.83 -4.15
CA GLY A 156 11.31 -9.18 -3.62
C GLY A 156 11.19 -9.31 -2.10
N HIS A 157 10.86 -8.25 -1.36
CA HIS A 157 10.81 -8.29 0.11
C HIS A 157 9.88 -9.42 0.63
N PRO A 158 10.31 -10.25 1.59
CA PRO A 158 9.57 -11.44 2.03
C PRO A 158 8.20 -11.12 2.63
N PHE A 159 8.03 -9.95 3.24
CA PHE A 159 6.72 -9.51 3.73
C PHE A 159 5.70 -9.42 2.60
N LEU A 160 6.05 -8.80 1.47
CA LEU A 160 5.11 -8.68 0.35
C LEU A 160 4.86 -10.01 -0.34
N LYS A 161 5.84 -10.91 -0.36
CA LYS A 161 5.59 -12.28 -0.84
C LYS A 161 4.50 -12.95 -0.01
N ALA A 162 4.61 -12.90 1.31
CA ALA A 162 3.61 -13.47 2.22
C ALA A 162 2.25 -12.79 2.10
N VAL A 163 2.22 -11.46 1.94
CA VAL A 163 0.98 -10.70 1.69
C VAL A 163 0.32 -11.14 0.39
N ILE A 164 1.08 -11.24 -0.71
CA ILE A 164 0.56 -11.68 -2.02
C ILE A 164 -0.01 -13.09 -1.92
N ASP A 165 0.71 -14.03 -1.31
CA ASP A 165 0.24 -15.42 -1.15
C ASP A 165 -1.07 -15.49 -0.35
N ARG A 166 -1.14 -14.71 0.73
CA ARG A 166 -2.32 -14.62 1.58
C ARG A 166 -3.52 -14.03 0.85
N VAL A 167 -3.32 -12.90 0.16
CA VAL A 167 -4.39 -12.20 -0.58
C VAL A 167 -4.86 -13.05 -1.75
N LEU A 168 -3.96 -13.73 -2.46
CA LEU A 168 -4.31 -14.72 -3.48
C LEU A 168 -5.21 -15.81 -2.90
N GLY A 169 -4.80 -16.43 -1.79
CA GLY A 169 -5.60 -17.46 -1.13
C GLY A 169 -6.98 -16.96 -0.71
N ASN A 170 -7.08 -15.71 -0.22
CA ASN A 170 -8.37 -15.09 0.12
C ASN A 170 -9.26 -14.91 -1.11
N ILE A 171 -8.74 -14.37 -2.21
CA ILE A 171 -9.49 -14.19 -3.46
C ILE A 171 -9.96 -15.54 -4.03
N GLU A 172 -9.08 -16.54 -3.99
CA GLU A 172 -9.37 -17.88 -4.53
C GLU A 172 -10.43 -18.63 -3.74
N SER A 173 -10.54 -18.35 -2.43
CA SER A 173 -11.48 -18.99 -1.52
C SER A 173 -12.57 -18.03 -1.01
N TYR A 174 -12.81 -16.94 -1.74
CA TYR A 174 -13.77 -15.91 -1.35
C TYR A 174 -15.20 -16.45 -1.38
N THR A 175 -15.92 -16.23 -0.28
CA THR A 175 -17.38 -16.34 -0.21
C THR A 175 -17.92 -15.16 0.61
N VAL A 176 -19.20 -14.82 0.41
CA VAL A 176 -19.86 -13.73 1.15
C VAL A 176 -19.92 -14.07 2.64
N GLU A 177 -20.15 -15.32 3.00
CA GLU A 177 -20.23 -15.77 4.40
C GLU A 177 -18.88 -15.61 5.12
N ARG A 178 -17.78 -15.84 4.40
CA ARG A 178 -16.44 -15.81 4.99
C ARG A 178 -15.86 -14.39 5.09
N PHE A 179 -16.07 -13.57 4.06
CA PHE A 179 -15.39 -12.27 3.95
C PHE A 179 -16.36 -11.08 3.98
N GLY A 180 -17.65 -11.29 3.73
CA GLY A 180 -18.62 -10.22 3.61
C GLY A 180 -18.51 -9.45 2.29
N VAL A 181 -19.26 -8.34 2.21
CA VAL A 181 -19.34 -7.44 1.05
C VAL A 181 -18.96 -6.00 1.44
N GLY A 182 -18.91 -5.10 0.46
CA GLY A 182 -18.64 -3.67 0.70
C GLY A 182 -17.32 -3.43 1.45
N PHE A 183 -17.34 -2.47 2.38
CA PHE A 183 -16.15 -2.04 3.13
C PHE A 183 -15.50 -3.19 3.91
N GLY A 184 -16.29 -3.94 4.68
CA GLY A 184 -15.80 -5.10 5.42
C GLY A 184 -15.19 -6.16 4.51
N GLY A 185 -15.86 -6.48 3.40
CA GLY A 185 -15.35 -7.39 2.37
C GLY A 185 -13.96 -7.02 1.88
N VAL A 186 -13.74 -5.74 1.54
CA VAL A 186 -12.44 -5.23 1.10
C VAL A 186 -11.40 -5.36 2.22
N LEU A 187 -11.72 -4.90 3.43
CA LEU A 187 -10.81 -4.93 4.56
C LEU A 187 -10.26 -6.33 4.84
N HIS A 188 -11.12 -7.35 4.79
CA HIS A 188 -10.78 -8.73 5.13
C HIS A 188 -10.20 -9.54 3.96
N THR A 189 -10.49 -9.18 2.71
CA THR A 189 -10.05 -9.97 1.53
C THR A 189 -8.68 -9.51 1.01
N THR A 190 -8.53 -8.20 0.75
CA THR A 190 -7.33 -7.61 0.13
C THR A 190 -6.70 -6.51 0.98
N GLY A 191 -7.44 -5.95 1.93
CA GLY A 191 -7.07 -4.75 2.66
C GLY A 191 -6.06 -4.98 3.79
N PRO A 192 -6.11 -4.15 4.85
CA PRO A 192 -5.09 -4.14 5.90
C PRO A 192 -5.13 -5.35 6.84
N VAL A 193 -6.25 -6.06 6.94
CA VAL A 193 -6.36 -7.30 7.74
C VAL A 193 -5.48 -8.42 7.19
N PRO A 194 -5.58 -8.83 5.91
CA PRO A 194 -4.68 -9.84 5.36
C PRO A 194 -3.23 -9.36 5.28
N TYR A 195 -3.00 -8.07 5.04
CA TYR A 195 -1.67 -7.47 5.09
C TYR A 195 -1.00 -7.69 6.46
N THR A 196 -1.70 -7.30 7.53
CA THR A 196 -1.19 -7.42 8.91
C THR A 196 -0.92 -8.87 9.30
N LEU A 197 -1.91 -9.74 9.12
CA LEU A 197 -1.81 -11.13 9.52
C LEU A 197 -0.76 -11.92 8.69
N ALA A 198 -0.37 -11.44 7.49
CA ALA A 198 0.72 -12.04 6.73
C ALA A 198 2.11 -11.59 7.20
N ILE A 199 2.24 -10.34 7.64
CA ILE A 199 3.52 -9.75 8.08
C ILE A 199 3.84 -10.11 9.53
N LEU A 200 2.84 -10.14 10.41
CA LEU A 200 3.03 -10.30 11.85
C LEU A 200 3.90 -11.53 12.23
N PRO A 201 3.73 -12.73 11.64
CA PRO A 201 4.58 -13.88 11.95
C PRO A 201 6.03 -13.73 11.46
N LEU A 202 6.27 -12.83 10.50
CA LEU A 202 7.55 -12.63 9.84
C LEU A 202 8.33 -11.43 10.37
N VAL A 203 7.76 -10.61 11.25
CA VAL A 203 8.35 -9.31 11.66
C VAL A 203 9.80 -9.44 12.15
N ASN A 204 10.16 -10.55 12.81
CA ASN A 204 11.51 -10.80 13.31
C ASN A 204 12.44 -11.55 12.33
N THR A 205 12.01 -11.77 11.09
CA THR A 205 12.71 -12.59 10.09
C THR A 205 13.32 -11.80 8.94
N ALA A 206 12.96 -10.52 8.80
CA ALA A 206 13.43 -9.66 7.72
C ALA A 206 13.64 -8.21 8.20
N GLU A 207 14.62 -7.54 7.59
CA GLU A 207 14.94 -6.15 7.89
C GLU A 207 13.78 -5.23 7.50
N HIS A 208 13.34 -4.40 8.44
CA HIS A 208 12.30 -3.41 8.22
C HIS A 208 12.48 -2.26 9.21
N HIS A 209 11.96 -1.10 8.85
CA HIS A 209 11.84 0.04 9.75
C HIS A 209 10.40 0.20 10.19
N TYR A 210 10.21 0.24 11.50
CA TYR A 210 8.90 0.34 12.12
C TYR A 210 8.76 1.67 12.87
N GLN A 211 7.62 2.34 12.66
CA GLN A 211 7.20 3.50 13.46
C GLN A 211 5.81 3.27 14.02
N THR A 212 5.57 3.77 15.24
CA THR A 212 4.27 3.56 15.89
C THR A 212 3.13 4.33 15.22
N THR A 213 3.45 5.34 14.41
CA THR A 213 2.46 6.11 13.62
C THR A 213 3.00 6.46 12.23
N ASN A 214 2.10 6.64 11.24
CA ASN A 214 2.49 7.18 9.94
C ASN A 214 3.08 8.60 10.03
N GLN A 215 2.64 9.41 10.98
CA GLN A 215 3.13 10.79 11.16
C GLN A 215 4.60 10.79 11.59
N GLN A 216 5.00 9.86 12.48
CA GLN A 216 6.40 9.66 12.86
C GLN A 216 7.24 9.17 11.69
N MET A 217 6.68 8.26 10.88
CA MET A 217 7.33 7.82 9.63
C MET A 217 7.52 8.97 8.64
N GLY A 218 6.59 9.93 8.60
CA GLY A 218 6.60 11.07 7.69
C GLY A 218 5.52 11.03 6.61
N PHE A 219 4.58 10.07 6.68
CA PHE A 219 3.43 9.98 5.77
C PHE A 219 2.19 10.66 6.35
N ILE A 220 1.37 11.24 5.48
CA ILE A 220 0.11 11.91 5.82
C ILE A 220 -1.03 11.21 5.08
N TYR A 221 -2.00 10.64 5.81
CA TYR A 221 -3.08 9.84 5.24
C TYR A 221 -4.07 10.61 4.36
N ASN A 222 -4.32 11.89 4.66
CA ASN A 222 -5.24 12.68 3.85
C ASN A 222 -4.79 14.14 3.81
N MET A 223 -4.50 14.60 2.60
CA MET A 223 -4.09 15.97 2.28
C MET A 223 -5.24 16.80 1.73
N LEU A 224 -6.39 16.18 1.45
CA LEU A 224 -7.56 16.85 0.89
C LEU A 224 -8.34 17.58 1.99
N THR A 225 -8.90 18.72 1.62
CA THR A 225 -9.76 19.53 2.49
C THR A 225 -11.02 18.77 2.93
N ALA A 226 -11.65 19.20 4.03
CA ALA A 226 -12.86 18.57 4.58
C ALA A 226 -13.99 18.45 3.55
N GLU A 227 -14.17 19.47 2.70
CA GLU A 227 -15.18 19.53 1.64
C GLU A 227 -14.99 18.46 0.57
N HIS A 228 -13.74 18.01 0.36
CA HIS A 228 -13.38 17.11 -0.73
C HIS A 228 -12.89 15.73 -0.27
N ARG A 229 -12.98 15.41 1.03
CA ARG A 229 -12.67 14.05 1.54
C ARG A 229 -13.51 12.96 0.87
N ASN A 230 -14.71 13.33 0.42
CA ASN A 230 -15.64 12.43 -0.25
C ASN A 230 -15.39 12.29 -1.75
N LEU A 231 -14.57 13.13 -2.39
CA LEU A 231 -14.34 13.04 -3.85
C LEU A 231 -13.82 11.65 -4.26
N MET A 232 -12.98 11.04 -3.43
CA MET A 232 -12.43 9.69 -3.62
C MET A 232 -13.32 8.59 -3.01
N HIS A 233 -14.52 8.93 -2.57
CA HIS A 233 -15.59 8.01 -2.16
C HIS A 233 -16.82 8.12 -3.09
N THR A 234 -16.96 9.23 -3.83
CA THR A 234 -18.11 9.56 -4.69
C THR A 234 -17.83 9.46 -6.19
N ASP A 235 -16.63 9.09 -6.62
CA ASP A 235 -16.30 9.07 -8.05
C ASP A 235 -16.92 7.86 -8.77
N ARG A 236 -18.13 8.05 -9.31
CA ARG A 236 -18.87 7.29 -10.36
C ARG A 236 -18.94 5.76 -10.29
N ARG A 237 -18.35 5.11 -9.29
CA ARG A 237 -18.49 3.72 -8.87
C ARG A 237 -18.28 3.70 -7.35
N PRO A 238 -19.23 3.19 -6.55
CA PRO A 238 -19.05 3.16 -5.10
C PRO A 238 -17.79 2.36 -4.76
N HIS A 239 -16.79 2.97 -4.11
CA HIS A 239 -15.56 2.29 -3.68
C HIS A 239 -15.84 1.07 -2.77
N TYR A 240 -17.01 1.10 -2.15
CA TYR A 240 -17.60 0.03 -1.35
C TYR A 240 -19.03 -0.16 -1.84
N VAL A 241 -19.23 -1.05 -2.81
CA VAL A 241 -20.59 -1.42 -3.21
C VAL A 241 -21.15 -2.36 -2.15
N THR A 242 -22.16 -1.91 -1.41
CA THR A 242 -23.11 -2.83 -0.77
C THR A 242 -24.04 -3.33 -1.86
N LEU A 243 -24.05 -4.66 -2.09
CA LEU A 243 -25.16 -5.30 -2.80
C LEU A 243 -26.40 -5.24 -1.91
#